data_AF-A0A538IE64-F1
#
_entry.id   AF-A0A538IE64-F1
#
_cell.length_a   1.000
_cell.length_b   1.000
_cell.length_c   1.000
_cell.angle_alpha   90.00
_cell.angle_beta   90.00
_cell.angle_gamma   90.00
#
_symmetry.space_group_name_H-M   'P 1'
#
loop_
_entity.id
_entity.type
_entity.pdbx_description
1 polymer ?
#
loop_
_entity_poly.entity_id
_entity_poly.type
_entity_poly.pdbx_seq_one_letter_code
_entity_poly.pdbx_strand_id
1 'polypeptide(L)'
;MTANQVGKDKYRWDLSGAALKPGAQNVTFVSKGKTALHLLGAFRVTGKQSDAAILKALSSNGKPPKFVDPSSFTTSAVIDGGKSQTLQFALKSPGTWVLFCPISDRDGGKPHFKEGLLKQITVK
;
A
#
# COMPACT_ATOMS: atom_id res chain seq x y z
N MET A 1 1.67 6.29 8.94
CA MET A 1 1.36 5.07 8.18
C MET A 1 2.33 3.98 8.59
N THR A 2 1.84 2.83 9.05
CA THR A 2 2.71 1.75 9.53
C THR A 2 2.37 0.44 8.81
N ALA A 3 3.37 -0.19 8.21
CA ALA A 3 3.30 -1.61 7.84
C ALA A 3 3.67 -2.41 9.11
N ASN A 4 2.65 -2.95 9.78
CA ASN A 4 2.80 -3.65 11.06
C ASN A 4 2.86 -5.17 10.86
N GLN A 5 3.49 -5.90 11.79
CA GLN A 5 3.67 -7.37 11.75
C GLN A 5 2.65 -8.13 12.62
N VAL A 6 1.47 -7.55 12.84
CA VAL A 6 0.42 -8.12 13.70
C VAL A 6 -0.89 -8.29 12.97
N GLY A 7 -0.83 -8.76 11.72
CA GLY A 7 -2.01 -9.03 10.89
C GLY A 7 -2.50 -10.46 11.00
N LYS A 8 -3.77 -10.68 10.60
CA LYS A 8 -4.33 -12.03 10.41
C LYS A 8 -3.46 -12.85 9.45
N ASP A 9 -3.01 -12.22 8.38
CA ASP A 9 -2.25 -12.85 7.30
C ASP A 9 -0.76 -12.49 7.37
N LYS A 10 -0.24 -12.17 8.57
CA LYS A 10 1.13 -11.68 8.93
C LYS A 10 1.24 -10.18 9.11
N TYR A 11 0.86 -9.38 8.12
CA TYR A 11 1.00 -7.92 8.16
C TYR A 11 -0.34 -7.18 8.18
N ARG A 12 -0.30 -5.90 8.56
CA ARG A 12 -1.46 -5.01 8.55
C ARG A 12 -1.02 -3.57 8.34
N TRP A 13 -1.80 -2.83 7.54
CA TRP A 13 -1.69 -1.37 7.50
C TRP A 13 -2.37 -0.72 8.71
N ASP A 14 -1.57 -0.05 9.55
CA ASP A 14 -2.06 0.81 10.63
C ASP A 14 -1.98 2.28 10.21
N LEU A 15 -3.15 2.93 10.16
CA LEU A 15 -3.30 4.33 9.80
C LEU A 15 -3.58 5.11 11.09
N SER A 16 -2.72 6.07 11.40
CA SER A 16 -2.83 6.94 12.56
C SER A 16 -2.60 8.40 12.16
N GLY A 17 -3.10 9.32 12.97
CA GLY A 17 -3.05 10.75 12.71
C GLY A 17 -4.20 11.23 11.82
N ALA A 18 -3.97 12.34 11.11
CA ALA A 18 -4.95 12.90 10.19
C ALA A 18 -5.25 11.95 9.02
N ALA A 19 -6.50 11.97 8.56
CA ALA A 19 -6.89 11.26 7.34
C ALA A 19 -6.06 11.74 6.14
N LEU A 20 -5.74 10.82 5.23
CA LEU A 20 -5.05 11.16 3.98
C LEU A 20 -5.96 12.02 3.10
N LYS A 21 -5.37 13.06 2.51
CA LYS A 21 -6.04 14.06 1.68
C LYS A 21 -5.57 13.99 0.22
N PRO A 22 -6.34 14.55 -0.73
CA PRO A 22 -5.86 14.80 -2.07
C PRO A 22 -4.64 15.73 -2.07
N GLY A 23 -3.75 15.56 -3.05
CA GLY A 23 -2.52 16.31 -3.20
C GLY A 23 -1.31 15.67 -2.52
N ALA A 24 -0.20 16.42 -2.52
CA ALA A 24 1.03 16.04 -1.85
C ALA A 24 0.93 16.35 -0.35
N GLN A 25 1.28 15.38 0.49
CA GLN A 25 1.25 15.52 1.94
C GLN A 25 2.44 14.81 2.59
N ASN A 26 2.91 15.32 3.72
CA ASN A 26 3.90 14.62 4.52
C ASN A 26 3.27 13.39 5.16
N VAL A 27 3.84 12.23 4.88
CA VAL A 27 3.50 10.96 5.53
C VAL A 27 4.75 10.45 6.22
N THR A 28 4.66 10.11 7.50
CA THR A 28 5.66 9.26 8.13
C THR A 28 5.28 7.80 7.90
N PHE A 29 6.10 7.11 7.12
CA PHE A 29 5.98 5.69 6.86
C PHE A 29 6.94 4.90 7.76
N VAL A 30 6.41 3.90 8.46
CA VAL A 30 7.16 3.03 9.37
C VAL A 30 7.06 1.58 8.87
N SER A 31 8.20 0.93 8.72
CA SER A 31 8.30 -0.52 8.50
C SER A 31 8.57 -1.17 9.87
N LYS A 32 7.61 -1.90 10.44
CA LYS A 32 7.81 -2.57 11.74
C LYS A 32 8.46 -3.94 11.56
N GLY A 33 9.07 -4.41 12.65
CA GLY A 33 9.76 -5.70 12.74
C GLY A 33 11.26 -5.58 12.48
N LYS A 34 11.95 -6.72 12.37
CA LYS A 34 13.41 -6.76 12.24
C LYS A 34 13.90 -7.04 10.83
N THR A 35 13.20 -7.91 10.11
CA THR A 35 13.70 -8.51 8.86
C THR A 35 12.85 -8.15 7.63
N ALA A 36 11.63 -7.66 7.83
CA ALA A 36 10.74 -7.34 6.72
C ALA A 36 11.24 -6.12 5.93
N LEU A 37 11.03 -6.14 4.63
CA LEU A 37 11.22 -4.99 3.75
C LEU A 37 9.86 -4.42 3.38
N HIS A 38 9.64 -3.12 3.52
CA HIS A 38 8.37 -2.55 3.08
C HIS A 38 8.57 -1.28 2.26
N LEU A 39 7.67 -1.09 1.30
CA LEU A 39 7.39 0.19 0.68
C LEU A 39 5.91 0.50 0.85
N LEU A 40 5.58 1.78 0.90
CA LEU A 40 4.21 2.26 0.81
C LEU A 40 3.88 2.50 -0.65
N GLY A 41 3.02 1.67 -1.23
CA GLY A 41 2.48 1.85 -2.57
C GLY A 41 1.02 2.27 -2.52
N ALA A 42 0.59 3.09 -3.50
CA ALA A 42 -0.81 3.40 -3.69
C ALA A 42 -1.19 3.53 -5.17
N PHE A 43 -2.44 3.19 -5.48
CA PHE A 43 -3.10 3.51 -6.75
C PHE A 43 -4.60 3.71 -6.52
N ARG A 44 -5.24 4.45 -7.41
CA ARG A 44 -6.67 4.75 -7.38
C ARG A 44 -7.45 3.70 -8.16
N VAL A 45 -8.61 3.34 -7.63
CA VAL A 45 -9.59 2.48 -8.30
C VAL A 45 -10.92 3.21 -8.51
N THR A 46 -11.67 2.78 -9.52
CA THR A 46 -13.02 3.28 -9.83
C THR A 46 -14.10 2.24 -9.50
N GLY A 47 -15.27 2.74 -9.14
CA GLY A 47 -16.39 1.90 -8.68
C GLY A 47 -16.10 1.21 -7.33
N LYS A 48 -16.97 0.27 -6.95
CA LYS A 48 -16.81 -0.54 -5.75
C LYS A 48 -16.15 -1.87 -6.13
N GLN A 49 -14.83 -1.97 -5.95
CA GLN A 49 -14.08 -3.21 -6.23
C GLN A 49 -13.92 -4.05 -4.97
N SER A 50 -14.01 -5.37 -5.11
CA SER A 50 -13.69 -6.28 -4.01
C SER A 50 -12.18 -6.44 -3.85
N ASP A 51 -11.73 -6.72 -2.63
CA ASP A 51 -10.32 -7.03 -2.37
C ASP A 51 -9.84 -8.23 -3.20
N ALA A 52 -10.70 -9.22 -3.44
CA ALA A 52 -10.40 -10.37 -4.30
C ALA A 52 -10.11 -9.96 -5.76
N ALA A 53 -10.86 -9.01 -6.31
CA ALA A 53 -10.63 -8.50 -7.66
C ALA A 53 -9.29 -7.74 -7.75
N ILE A 54 -8.98 -6.93 -6.74
CA ILE A 54 -7.72 -6.18 -6.65
C ILE A 54 -6.53 -7.13 -6.46
N LEU A 55 -6.65 -8.11 -5.58
CA LEU A 55 -5.66 -9.17 -5.36
C LEU A 55 -5.37 -9.94 -6.65
N LYS A 56 -6.40 -10.31 -7.40
CA LYS A 56 -6.26 -10.99 -8.69
C LYS A 56 -5.52 -10.09 -9.70
N ALA A 57 -5.87 -8.81 -9.76
CA ALA A 57 -5.22 -7.84 -10.64
C ALA A 57 -3.72 -7.71 -10.33
N LEU A 58 -3.36 -7.46 -9.06
CA LEU A 58 -1.96 -7.37 -8.62
C LEU A 58 -1.19 -8.68 -8.86
N SER A 59 -1.82 -9.82 -8.58
CA SER A 59 -1.19 -11.14 -8.76
C SER A 59 -0.89 -11.49 -10.21
N SER A 60 -1.63 -10.91 -11.16
CA SER A 60 -1.40 -11.16 -12.59
C SER A 60 -0.11 -10.54 -13.09
N ASN A 61 0.41 -9.51 -12.40
CA ASN A 61 1.53 -8.67 -12.85
C ASN A 61 1.41 -8.23 -14.32
N GLY A 62 0.17 -8.13 -14.81
CA GLY A 62 -0.14 -7.80 -16.20
C GLY A 62 -0.63 -6.37 -16.36
N LYS A 63 -1.24 -6.09 -17.51
CA LYS A 63 -1.91 -4.81 -17.76
C LYS A 63 -2.95 -4.53 -16.66
N PRO A 64 -2.95 -3.33 -16.05
CA PRO A 64 -3.97 -2.96 -15.08
C PRO A 64 -5.38 -3.09 -15.68
N PRO A 65 -6.35 -3.66 -14.94
CA PRO A 65 -7.73 -3.72 -15.39
C PRO A 65 -8.34 -2.32 -15.48
N LYS A 66 -9.44 -2.18 -16.24
CA LYS A 66 -10.09 -0.88 -16.52
C LYS A 66 -10.49 -0.08 -15.27
N PHE A 67 -10.69 -0.75 -14.13
CA PHE A 67 -11.04 -0.10 -12.88
C PHE A 67 -9.83 0.50 -12.13
N VAL A 68 -8.60 0.29 -12.59
CA VAL A 68 -7.38 0.89 -12.03
C VAL A 68 -7.00 2.09 -12.88
N ASP A 69 -6.71 3.21 -12.24
CA ASP A 69 -6.10 4.36 -12.91
C ASP A 69 -4.57 4.18 -12.97
N PRO A 70 -3.98 3.82 -14.13
CA PRO A 70 -2.54 3.58 -14.22
C PRO A 70 -1.70 4.85 -14.00
N SER A 71 -2.27 6.04 -14.15
CA SER A 71 -1.57 7.30 -13.93
C SER A 71 -1.45 7.67 -12.45
N SER A 72 -2.18 6.96 -11.58
CA SER A 72 -2.27 7.25 -10.15
C SER A 72 -1.21 6.54 -9.29
N PHE A 73 -0.44 5.62 -9.87
CA PHE A 73 0.55 4.85 -9.12
C PHE A 73 1.60 5.76 -8.47
N THR A 74 1.85 5.51 -7.19
CA THR A 74 2.86 6.21 -6.40
C THR A 74 3.45 5.26 -5.35
N THR A 75 4.74 5.42 -5.02
CA THR A 75 5.45 4.57 -4.07
C THR A 75 6.44 5.38 -3.23
N SER A 76 6.68 4.94 -1.99
CA SER A 76 7.87 5.34 -1.23
C SER A 76 9.11 4.58 -1.69
N ALA A 77 10.28 4.96 -1.17
CA ALA A 77 11.45 4.07 -1.17
C ALA A 77 11.17 2.81 -0.33
N VAL A 78 11.86 1.71 -0.63
CA VAL A 78 11.89 0.51 0.21
C VAL A 78 12.71 0.81 1.47
N ILE A 79 12.21 0.42 2.64
CA ILE A 79 12.93 0.52 3.91
C ILE A 79 12.92 -0.80 4.68
N ASP A 80 14.03 -1.07 5.38
CA ASP A 80 14.16 -2.23 6.26
C ASP A 80 13.25 -2.10 7.49
N GLY A 81 12.95 -3.25 8.09
CA GLY A 81 12.22 -3.37 9.34
C GLY A 81 12.89 -2.58 10.46
N GLY A 82 12.07 -1.91 11.27
CA GLY A 82 12.52 -1.08 12.39
C GLY A 82 12.92 0.33 11.97
N LYS A 83 12.86 0.65 10.66
CA LYS A 83 13.14 1.99 10.13
C LYS A 83 11.84 2.75 9.87
N SER A 84 11.99 4.07 9.75
CA SER A 84 10.96 4.97 9.31
C SER A 84 11.54 6.01 8.34
N GLN A 85 10.67 6.57 7.52
CA GLN A 85 10.98 7.69 6.65
C GLN A 85 9.78 8.65 6.63
N THR A 86 10.04 9.94 6.54
CA THR A 86 9.01 10.93 6.20
C THR A 86 9.17 11.29 4.74
N LEU A 87 8.08 11.21 3.99
CA LEU A 87 8.06 11.49 2.56
C LEU A 87 6.87 12.37 2.18
N GLN A 88 7.04 13.13 1.11
CA GLN A 88 5.94 13.75 0.39
C GLN A 88 5.24 12.67 -0.44
N PHE A 89 4.04 12.28 -0.02
CA PHE A 89 3.24 11.24 -0.66
C PHE A 89 2.03 11.87 -1.35
N ALA A 90 1.95 11.75 -2.67
CA ALA A 90 0.94 12.42 -3.48
C ALA A 90 -0.23 11.50 -3.85
N LEU A 91 -1.43 11.84 -3.39
CA LEU A 91 -2.68 11.19 -3.79
C LEU A 91 -3.46 12.17 -4.67
N LYS A 92 -3.33 12.05 -5.99
CA LYS A 92 -3.69 13.12 -6.94
C LYS A 92 -5.13 13.66 -6.86
N SER A 93 -6.09 12.87 -6.40
CA SER A 93 -7.51 13.22 -6.41
C SER A 93 -8.31 12.49 -5.33
N PRO A 94 -9.49 13.00 -4.93
CA PRO A 94 -10.45 12.25 -4.12
C PRO A 94 -10.85 10.90 -4.74
N GLY A 95 -11.28 9.97 -3.88
CA GLY A 95 -11.84 8.68 -4.28
C GLY A 95 -11.29 7.50 -3.48
N THR A 96 -11.49 6.30 -4.03
CA THR A 96 -11.01 5.05 -3.43
C THR A 96 -9.59 4.76 -3.87
N TRP A 97 -8.70 4.64 -2.89
CA TRP A 97 -7.30 4.30 -3.09
C TRP A 97 -6.99 2.95 -2.47
N VAL A 98 -6.16 2.17 -3.13
CA VAL A 98 -5.60 0.93 -2.60
C VAL A 98 -4.21 1.24 -2.09
N LEU A 99 -3.96 0.96 -0.82
CA LEU A 99 -2.63 0.89 -0.23
C LEU A 99 -2.10 -0.54 -0.35
N PHE A 100 -0.87 -0.69 -0.83
CA PHE A 100 -0.27 -2.01 -1.03
C PHE A 100 1.25 -2.03 -0.88
N CYS A 101 1.82 -3.23 -0.67
CA CYS A 101 3.25 -3.50 -0.74
C CYS A 101 3.50 -4.70 -1.67
N PRO A 102 4.15 -4.52 -2.83
CA PRO A 102 4.32 -5.57 -3.84
C PRO A 102 5.49 -6.51 -3.61
N ILE A 103 6.40 -6.17 -2.70
CA ILE A 103 7.63 -6.95 -2.49
C ILE A 103 7.37 -8.14 -1.57
N SER A 104 8.22 -9.15 -1.70
CA SER A 104 8.34 -10.29 -0.78
C SER A 104 9.51 -10.06 0.18
N ASP A 105 9.62 -10.89 1.22
CA ASP A 105 10.80 -10.89 2.09
C ASP A 105 12.05 -11.37 1.34
N ARG A 106 13.24 -11.13 1.94
CA ARG A 106 14.55 -11.42 1.32
C ARG A 106 14.78 -12.91 1.04
N ASP A 107 14.17 -13.77 1.83
CA ASP A 107 14.16 -15.23 1.68
C ASP A 107 13.05 -15.72 0.72
N GLY A 108 12.29 -14.80 0.14
CA GLY A 108 11.24 -15.09 -0.84
C GLY A 108 9.84 -15.11 -0.24
N GLY A 109 8.97 -15.97 -0.79
CA GLY A 109 7.59 -16.11 -0.35
C GLY A 109 6.59 -15.20 -1.08
N LYS A 110 5.41 -15.05 -0.49
CA LYS A 110 4.30 -14.29 -1.08
C LYS A 110 4.61 -12.79 -1.01
N PRO A 111 4.20 -12.00 -2.02
CA PRO A 111 4.27 -10.55 -1.91
C PRO A 111 3.38 -10.06 -0.77
N HIS A 112 3.79 -9.00 -0.07
CA HIS A 112 3.17 -8.59 1.18
C HIS A 112 1.70 -8.16 1.05
N PHE A 113 1.23 -7.76 -0.14
CA PHE A 113 -0.20 -7.53 -0.37
C PHE A 113 -1.06 -8.80 -0.21
N LYS A 114 -0.49 -10.00 -0.41
CA LYS A 114 -1.14 -11.28 -0.10
C LYS A 114 -0.98 -11.69 1.36
N GLU A 115 -0.12 -10.99 2.09
CA GLU A 115 0.18 -11.21 3.52
C GLU A 115 -0.41 -10.08 4.38
N GLY A 116 -1.49 -9.43 3.91
CA GLY A 116 -2.26 -8.45 4.68
C GLY A 116 -1.89 -6.98 4.46
N LEU A 117 -0.88 -6.66 3.64
CA LEU A 117 -0.63 -5.29 3.17
C LEU A 117 -1.42 -4.96 1.90
N LEU A 118 -2.73 -5.22 1.90
CA LEU A 118 -3.68 -4.66 0.94
C LEU A 118 -4.80 -3.99 1.74
N LYS A 119 -5.06 -2.71 1.46
CA LYS A 119 -6.13 -1.97 2.13
C LYS A 119 -6.75 -0.94 1.22
N GLN A 120 -8.07 -0.99 1.04
CA GLN A 120 -8.81 0.11 0.44
C GLN A 120 -9.05 1.22 1.46
N ILE A 121 -8.86 2.47 1.03
CA ILE A 121 -9.14 3.68 1.81
C ILE A 121 -9.94 4.67 0.97
N THR A 122 -10.68 5.55 1.64
CA THR A 122 -11.35 6.67 0.98
C THR A 122 -10.58 7.95 1.29
N VAL A 123 -10.13 8.64 0.23
CA VAL A 123 -9.54 9.97 0.29
C VAL A 123 -10.64 10.97 -0.08
N LYS A 124 -10.91 11.93 0.82
CA LYS A 124 -11.95 12.96 0.65
C LYS A 124 -11.31 14.30 0.37
#